data_AF-A0A2A5M6W6-F1
#
_entry.id   AF-A0A2A5M6W6-F1
#
_cell.length_a   1.000
_cell.length_b   1.000
_cell.length_c   1.000
_cell.angle_alpha   90.00
_cell.angle_beta   90.00
_cell.angle_gamma   90.00
#
_symmetry.space_group_name_H-M   'P 1'
#
loop_
_entity.id
_entity.type
_entity.pdbx_description
1 polymer ?
#
loop_
_entity_poly.entity_id
_entity_poly.type
_entity_poly.pdbx_seq_one_letter_code
_entity_poly.pdbx_strand_id
1 'polypeptide(L)' 'MKYYSTSKKLITNVKNFYTIFLYKRNLKINKDDLFFGWGRKKSGLKAMNLAKKYNTKFILLEDGFIRSLNLGVEN' A
#
# COMPACT_ATOMS: atom_id res chain seq x y z
N MET A 1 -1.39 -0.53 15.48
CA MET A 1 -1.43 -0.99 14.07
C MET A 1 -1.03 0.17 13.16
N LYS A 2 0.07 0.03 12.43
CA LYS A 2 0.56 1.01 11.44
C LYS A 2 0.47 0.44 10.03
N TYR A 3 0.30 1.32 9.05
CA TYR A 3 0.23 0.95 7.64
C TYR A 3 1.49 1.39 6.92
N TYR A 4 2.06 0.49 6.13
CA TYR A 4 3.31 0.72 5.42
C TYR A 4 3.15 0.46 3.93
N SER A 5 3.78 1.27 3.08
CA SER A 5 3.92 0.96 1.66
C SER A 5 5.32 1.27 1.17
N THR A 6 5.77 0.56 0.13
CA THR A 6 7.01 0.89 -0.57
C THR A 6 6.82 1.96 -1.65
N SER A 7 5.57 2.33 -1.97
CA SER A 7 5.24 3.23 -3.07
C SER A 7 4.83 4.60 -2.56
N LYS A 8 5.64 5.62 -2.84
CA LYS A 8 5.28 7.03 -2.56
C LYS A 8 4.03 7.46 -3.32
N LYS A 9 3.90 7.05 -4.60
CA LYS A 9 2.71 7.35 -5.42
C LYS A 9 1.45 6.78 -4.80
N LEU A 10 1.49 5.55 -4.28
CA LEU A 10 0.35 4.96 -3.57
C LEU A 10 -0.01 5.80 -2.36
N ILE A 11 0.96 6.13 -1.51
CA ILE A 11 0.75 6.92 -0.29
C ILE A 11 0.09 8.27 -0.62
N THR A 12 0.57 8.96 -1.64
CA THR A 12 -0.02 10.23 -2.09
C THR A 12 -1.46 10.04 -2.59
N ASN A 13 -1.71 9.02 -3.41
CA ASN A 13 -3.03 8.78 -4.00
C ASN A 13 -4.10 8.43 -2.97
N VAL A 14 -3.72 7.74 -1.89
CA VAL A 14 -4.66 7.23 -0.89
C VAL A 14 -4.69 8.06 0.39
N LYS A 15 -4.01 9.23 0.41
CA LYS A 15 -3.85 10.07 1.62
C LYS A 15 -5.17 10.47 2.29
N ASN A 16 -6.26 10.55 1.50
CA ASN A 16 -7.60 10.91 1.98
C ASN A 16 -8.37 9.70 2.54
N PHE A 17 -7.91 8.47 2.31
CA PHE A 17 -8.54 7.23 2.75
C PHE A 17 -7.74 6.52 3.85
N TYR A 18 -6.41 6.56 3.77
CA TYR A 18 -5.52 5.86 4.70
C TYR A 18 -4.30 6.71 5.06
N THR A 19 -3.93 6.71 6.34
CA THR A 19 -2.63 7.22 6.80
C THR A 19 -1.57 6.13 6.65
N ILE A 20 -0.81 6.17 5.56
CA ILE A 20 0.22 5.17 5.24
C ILE A 20 1.62 5.78 5.33
N PHE A 21 2.52 5.09 6.02
CA PHE A 21 3.91 5.48 6.14
C PHE A 21 4.78 4.82 5.07
N LEU A 22 5.80 5.52 4.59
CA LEU A 22 6.80 4.95 3.71
C LEU A 22 7.63 3.91 4.48
N TYR A 23 7.67 2.68 3.97
CA TYR A 23 8.50 1.62 4.54
C TYR A 23 9.99 1.94 4.40
N LYS A 24 10.75 1.75 5.48
CA LYS A 24 12.21 1.79 5.52
C LYS A 24 12.73 0.50 6.15
N ARG A 25 13.88 -0.01 5.68
CA ARG A 25 14.42 -1.33 6.09
C ARG A 25 14.72 -1.45 7.58
N ASN A 26 15.00 -0.33 8.26
CA ASN A 26 15.38 -0.30 9.69
C ASN A 26 14.18 -0.08 10.62
N LEU A 27 12.94 -0.15 10.12
CA LEU A 27 11.75 -0.02 10.95
C LEU A 27 11.51 -1.31 11.73
N LYS A 28 11.13 -1.16 13.00
CA LYS A 28 10.56 -2.25 13.79
C LYS A 28 9.10 -2.45 13.38
N ILE A 29 8.81 -3.63 12.83
CA ILE A 29 7.46 -4.01 12.36
C ILE A 29 6.82 -4.90 13.42
N ASN A 30 5.60 -4.57 13.81
CA ASN A 30 4.81 -5.38 14.74
C ASN A 30 3.88 -6.33 13.96
N LYS A 31 3.43 -7.40 14.62
CA LYS A 31 2.57 -8.43 14.01
C LYS A 31 1.23 -7.86 13.49
N ASP A 32 0.74 -6.83 14.16
CA ASP A 32 -0.52 -6.15 13.82
C ASP A 32 -0.35 -5.02 12.80
N ASP A 33 0.86 -4.77 12.31
CA ASP A 33 1.07 -3.80 11.23
C ASP A 33 0.70 -4.40 9.87
N LEU A 34 0.43 -3.56 8.89
CA LEU A 34 0.01 -4.01 7.55
C LEU A 34 0.82 -3.37 6.44
N PHE A 35 1.09 -4.15 5.40
CA PHE A 35 1.67 -3.66 4.16
C PHE A 35 0.60 -3.41 3.10
N PHE A 36 0.60 -2.21 2.53
CA PHE A 36 -0.29 -1.77 1.48
C PHE A 36 0.42 -1.73 0.13
N GLY A 37 -0.25 -2.23 -0.90
CA GLY A 37 0.21 -2.19 -2.28
C GLY A 37 -0.94 -1.99 -3.25
N TRP A 38 -0.61 -1.76 -4.53
CA TRP A 38 -1.63 -1.59 -5.58
C TRP A 38 -1.73 -2.87 -6.40
N GLY A 39 -2.85 -3.59 -6.26
CA GLY A 39 -3.14 -4.77 -7.07
C GLY A 39 -2.02 -5.79 -7.10
N ARG A 40 -1.81 -6.38 -8.28
CA ARG A 40 -0.64 -7.21 -8.59
C ARG A 40 0.52 -6.44 -9.23
N LYS A 41 0.52 -5.10 -9.14
CA LYS A 41 1.64 -4.28 -9.60
C LYS A 41 2.87 -4.47 -8.68
N LYS A 42 4.00 -3.88 -9.06
CA LYS A 42 5.26 -3.97 -8.29
C LYS A 42 5.08 -3.60 -6.80
N SER A 43 4.23 -2.62 -6.47
CA SER A 43 3.95 -2.24 -5.07
C SER A 43 3.16 -3.32 -4.32
N GLY A 44 2.18 -3.95 -4.96
CA GLY A 44 1.42 -5.08 -4.42
C GLY A 44 2.27 -6.30 -4.14
N LEU A 45 3.07 -6.72 -5.12
CA LEU A 45 4.00 -7.85 -4.95
C LEU A 45 5.00 -7.59 -3.82
N LYS A 46 5.51 -6.36 -3.70
CA LYS A 46 6.38 -5.95 -2.57
C LYS A 46 5.64 -6.00 -1.23
N ALA A 47 4.40 -5.53 -1.17
CA ALA A 47 3.59 -5.58 0.05
C ALA A 47 3.38 -7.03 0.51
N MET A 48 3.02 -7.94 -0.39
CA MET A 48 2.90 -9.37 -0.11
C MET A 48 4.22 -9.97 0.40
N ASN A 49 5.34 -9.68 -0.27
CA ASN A 49 6.65 -10.21 0.11
C ASN A 49 7.10 -9.71 1.49
N LEU A 50 6.89 -8.42 1.80
CA LEU A 50 7.22 -7.85 3.10
C LEU A 50 6.31 -8.40 4.20
N ALA A 51 5.01 -8.55 3.91
CA ALA A 51 4.07 -9.15 4.85
C ALA A 51 4.48 -10.58 5.21
N LYS A 52 4.83 -11.39 4.21
CA LYS A 52 5.39 -12.74 4.41
C LYS A 52 6.68 -12.70 5.23
N LYS A 53 7.62 -11.79 4.90
CA LYS A 53 8.91 -11.64 5.61
C LYS A 53 8.73 -11.32 7.10
N TYR A 54 7.81 -10.41 7.43
CA TYR A 54 7.59 -9.94 8.80
C TYR A 54 6.49 -10.71 9.54
N ASN A 55 5.91 -11.75 8.92
CA ASN A 55 4.77 -12.51 9.43
C ASN A 55 3.59 -11.60 9.83
N THR A 56 3.24 -10.68 8.93
CA THR A 56 2.15 -9.69 9.06
C THR A 56 1.14 -9.85 7.93
N LYS A 57 0.06 -9.06 7.96
CA LYS A 57 -0.95 -9.04 6.89
C LYS A 57 -0.61 -8.00 5.82
N PHE A 58 -1.23 -8.15 4.65
CA PHE A 58 -1.17 -7.14 3.59
C PHE A 58 -2.57 -6.80 3.07
N ILE A 59 -2.70 -5.61 2.48
CA ILE A 59 -3.90 -5.14 1.78
C ILE A 59 -3.47 -4.69 0.38
N LEU A 60 -4.19 -5.15 -0.63
CA LEU A 60 -4.02 -4.72 -2.01
C LEU A 60 -5.19 -3.82 -2.40
N LEU A 61 -4.87 -2.59 -2.78
CA LEU A 61 -5.82 -1.61 -3.25
C LEU A 61 -5.96 -1.69 -4.76
N GLU A 62 -7.18 -1.44 -5.23
CA GLU A 62 -7.50 -1.23 -6.64
C GLU A 62 -8.48 -0.06 -6.74
N ASP A 63 -8.75 0.35 -7.98
CA ASP A 63 -9.79 1.32 -8.26
C ASP A 63 -11.18 0.77 -7.92
N GLY A 64 -12.07 1.67 -7.50
CA GLY A 64 -13.48 1.32 -7.29
C GLY A 64 -14.20 1.05 -8.61
N PHE A 65 -15.31 0.29 -8.54
CA PHE A 65 -16.16 0.01 -9.71
C PHE A 65 -16.64 1.29 -10.41
N ILE A 66 -16.94 2.32 -9.62
CA ILE A 66 -17.16 3.69 -10.11
C ILE A 66 -15.97 4.51 -9.63
N ARG A 67 -15.13 4.93 -10.57
CA ARG A 67 -13.80 5.49 -10.27
C ARG A 67 -13.75 7.01 -10.40
N SER A 68 -14.12 7.54 -11.57
CA SER A 68 -14.02 8.96 -11.89
C SER A 68 -14.71 9.28 -13.23
N LEU A 69 -14.92 10.56 -13.53
CA LEU A 69 -15.42 11.04 -14.82
C LEU A 69 -14.38 10.89 -15.94
N ASN A 70 -13.11 11.20 -15.67
CA ASN A 70 -12.01 11.11 -16.65
C ASN A 70 -11.06 9.94 -16.34
N LEU A 71 -10.09 9.68 -17.22
CA LEU A 71 -9.10 8.61 -17.04
C LEU A 71 -8.07 8.94 -15.95
N GLY A 72 -7.49 7.90 -15.36
CA GLY A 72 -6.54 8.03 -14.24
C GLY A 72 -5.13 8.38 -14.66
N VAL A 73 -4.88 8.40 -15.96
CA VAL A 73 -3.58 8.72 -16.56
C VAL A 73 -3.46 10.20 -16.93
N GLU A 74 -4.58 10.92 -16.92
CA GLU A 74 -4.69 12.32 -17.34
C GLU A 74 -4.54 13.32 -16.18
N ASN A 75 -4.32 12.83 -14.94
CA ASN A 75 -4.19 13.62 -13.71
C ASN A 75 -2.85 13.42 -13.02
#